data_AF-A0A101HWV9-F1
#
_entry.id   AF-A0A101HWV9-F1
#
_cell.length_a   1.000
_cell.length_b   1.000
_cell.length_c   1.000
_cell.angle_alpha   90.00
_cell.angle_beta   90.00
_cell.angle_gamma   90.00
#
_symmetry.space_group_name_H-M   'P 1'
#
loop_
_entity.id
_entity.type
_entity.pdbx_description
1 polymer ?
#
loop_
_entity_poly.entity_id
_entity_poly.type
_entity_poly.pdbx_seq_one_letter_code
_entity_poly.pdbx_strand_id
1 'polypeptide(L)'
;KVRYVGDVVAVVAAKSEKAAREAMKNIKVEYEILDPVFDMREASKEGAPVIHDEDDCSGVFDKSRNIAAHFVMDIGDVEKTLESCDFVVRNTYHVDTQLHAALEPHNALTYFDSVGRLTVVSSTQVPFHCRRILSRILKKPIADIRVIKPRIGGGFGGKQSIIVEPYAALVTIKTGMPARIVMENTVSLPSWSPVQRHCRFTTRWTPFISAAT
;
A
#
# COMPACT_ATOMS: atom_id res chain seq x y z
N LYS A 1 8.97 -6.62 10.68
CA LYS A 1 8.75 -5.37 11.44
C LYS A 1 7.62 -4.56 10.81
N VAL A 2 6.86 -3.81 11.61
CA VAL A 2 5.88 -2.83 11.11
C VAL A 2 6.60 -1.51 10.83
N ARG A 3 6.31 -0.88 9.69
CA ARG A 3 7.07 0.31 9.25
C ARG A 3 6.31 1.63 9.38
N TYR A 4 5.00 1.53 9.51
CA TYR A 4 4.14 2.69 9.66
C TYR A 4 2.87 2.31 10.43
N VAL A 5 2.21 3.35 10.90
CA VAL A 5 0.90 3.28 11.55
C VAL A 5 -0.11 2.82 10.50
N GLY A 6 -0.46 1.53 10.54
CA GLY A 6 -1.45 0.90 9.63
C GLY A 6 -0.94 -0.26 8.80
N ASP A 7 0.30 -0.66 9.03
CA ASP A 7 0.83 -1.90 8.48
C ASP A 7 -0.01 -3.11 8.93
N VAL A 8 -0.40 -3.95 7.97
CA VAL A 8 -1.33 -5.05 8.22
C VAL A 8 -0.61 -6.22 8.87
N VAL A 9 -1.00 -6.56 10.11
CA VAL A 9 -0.38 -7.66 10.89
C VAL A 9 -1.19 -8.95 10.90
N ALA A 10 -2.50 -8.87 10.71
CA ALA A 10 -3.40 -10.01 10.74
C ALA A 10 -4.67 -9.75 9.92
N VAL A 11 -5.32 -10.83 9.50
CA VAL A 11 -6.58 -10.82 8.75
C VAL A 11 -7.56 -11.78 9.40
N VAL A 12 -8.78 -11.32 9.65
CA VAL A 12 -9.89 -12.14 10.14
C VAL A 12 -10.91 -12.36 9.04
N ALA A 13 -11.29 -13.62 8.84
CA ALA A 13 -12.38 -14.01 7.96
C ALA A 13 -13.51 -14.61 8.79
N ALA A 14 -14.74 -14.14 8.55
CA ALA A 14 -15.94 -14.68 9.18
C ALA A 14 -17.14 -14.67 8.21
N LYS A 15 -18.19 -15.42 8.56
CA LYS A 15 -19.45 -15.49 7.79
C LYS A 15 -20.26 -14.18 7.80
N SER A 16 -19.93 -13.26 8.70
CA SER A 16 -20.55 -11.93 8.75
C SER A 16 -19.55 -10.89 9.20
N GLU A 17 -19.77 -9.65 8.76
CA GLU A 17 -18.95 -8.50 9.16
C GLU A 17 -18.95 -8.32 10.69
N LYS A 18 -20.10 -8.48 11.33
CA LYS A 18 -20.22 -8.40 12.79
C LYS A 18 -19.33 -9.43 13.49
N ALA A 19 -19.33 -10.68 13.02
CA ALA A 19 -18.48 -11.73 13.58
C ALA A 19 -16.98 -11.42 13.37
N ALA A 20 -16.60 -10.90 12.21
CA ALA A 20 -15.23 -10.48 11.95
C ALA A 20 -14.79 -9.34 12.89
N ARG A 21 -15.64 -8.32 13.08
CA ARG A 21 -15.40 -7.20 14.02
C ARG A 21 -15.20 -7.66 15.45
N GLU A 22 -16.02 -8.58 15.93
CA GLU A 22 -15.89 -9.10 17.29
C GLU A 22 -14.63 -9.95 17.44
N ALA A 23 -14.33 -10.81 16.46
CA ALA A 23 -13.12 -11.64 16.48
C ALA A 23 -11.82 -10.81 16.43
N MET A 24 -11.80 -9.68 15.70
CA MET A 24 -10.66 -8.77 15.66
C MET A 24 -10.25 -8.24 17.04
N LYS A 25 -11.21 -8.02 17.96
CA LYS A 25 -10.93 -7.52 19.32
C LYS A 25 -10.13 -8.50 20.18
N ASN A 26 -10.10 -9.77 19.78
CA ASN A 26 -9.39 -10.83 20.50
C ASN A 26 -7.93 -10.99 20.03
N ILE A 27 -7.54 -10.31 18.95
CA ILE A 27 -6.16 -10.34 18.47
C ILE A 27 -5.31 -9.49 19.41
N LYS A 28 -4.30 -10.12 20.00
CA LYS A 28 -3.26 -9.46 20.79
C LYS A 28 -1.95 -9.55 20.02
N VAL A 29 -1.27 -8.42 19.88
CA VAL A 29 0.05 -8.34 19.24
C VAL A 29 0.96 -7.61 20.20
N GLU A 30 2.08 -8.22 20.51
CA GLU A 30 3.14 -7.63 21.31
C GLU A 30 4.20 -7.07 20.37
N TYR A 31 4.63 -5.83 20.62
CA TYR A 31 5.62 -5.15 19.80
C TYR A 31 6.79 -4.70 20.66
N GLU A 32 8.00 -4.87 20.14
CA GLU A 32 9.14 -4.07 20.54
C GLU A 32 9.08 -2.74 19.78
N ILE A 33 9.02 -1.63 20.51
CA ILE A 33 8.93 -0.30 19.90
C ILE A 33 10.33 0.13 19.48
N LEU A 34 10.49 0.40 18.19
CA LEU A 34 11.72 0.91 17.58
C LEU A 34 11.66 2.43 17.46
N ASP A 35 12.81 3.08 17.38
CA ASP A 35 12.91 4.52 17.15
C ASP A 35 12.32 4.90 15.79
N PRO A 36 11.23 5.71 15.74
CA PRO A 36 10.61 6.08 14.49
C PRO A 36 11.33 7.29 13.87
N VAL A 37 11.47 7.27 12.54
CA VAL A 37 11.92 8.43 11.77
C VAL A 37 10.81 8.91 10.84
N PHE A 38 10.42 10.17 11.01
CA PHE A 38 9.27 10.72 10.30
C PHE A 38 9.65 11.74 9.21
N ASP A 39 10.91 12.17 9.10
CA ASP A 39 11.35 13.19 8.13
C ASP A 39 12.42 12.58 7.24
N MET A 40 12.29 12.82 5.94
CA MET A 40 13.16 12.23 4.94
C MET A 40 14.62 12.68 5.06
N ARG A 41 14.88 13.92 5.48
CA ARG A 41 16.23 14.46 5.64
C ARG A 41 16.89 13.86 6.86
N GLU A 42 16.15 13.76 7.97
CA GLU A 42 16.63 13.06 9.17
C GLU A 42 16.86 11.57 8.89
N ALA A 43 15.98 10.91 8.13
CA ALA A 43 16.13 9.51 7.75
C ALA A 43 17.38 9.24 6.89
N SER A 44 17.89 10.25 6.19
CA SER A 44 19.09 10.13 5.34
C SER A 44 20.42 10.39 6.04
N LYS A 45 20.40 10.82 7.30
CA LYS A 45 21.63 11.07 8.06
C LYS A 45 22.28 9.77 8.51
N GLU A 46 23.59 9.81 8.63
CA GLU A 46 24.35 8.72 9.25
C GLU A 46 23.87 8.48 10.69
N GLY A 47 23.70 7.21 11.05
CA GLY A 47 23.19 6.80 12.37
C GLY A 47 21.67 6.84 12.53
N ALA A 48 20.90 7.25 11.51
CA ALA A 48 19.45 7.14 11.56
C ALA A 48 18.98 5.66 11.53
N PRO A 49 17.82 5.33 12.13
CA PRO A 49 17.25 3.98 12.05
C PRO A 49 17.06 3.54 10.60
N VAL A 50 17.51 2.32 10.25
CA VAL A 50 17.38 1.76 8.90
C VAL A 50 16.03 1.06 8.75
N ILE A 51 15.17 1.60 7.88
CA ILE A 51 13.79 1.11 7.70
C ILE A 51 13.74 -0.20 6.90
N HIS A 52 14.72 -0.44 6.03
CA HIS A 52 14.81 -1.64 5.20
C HIS A 52 16.16 -2.33 5.42
N ASP A 53 16.27 -3.04 6.53
CA ASP A 53 17.47 -3.76 6.97
C ASP A 53 17.45 -5.24 6.57
N GLU A 54 16.33 -5.71 6.01
CA GLU A 54 16.17 -7.09 5.56
C GLU A 54 17.08 -7.46 4.38
N ASP A 55 17.59 -8.70 4.39
CA ASP A 55 18.53 -9.21 3.38
C ASP A 55 17.91 -9.33 1.98
N ASP A 56 16.59 -9.54 1.91
CA ASP A 56 15.83 -9.63 0.66
C ASP A 56 15.35 -8.27 0.13
N CYS A 57 15.73 -7.16 0.79
CA CYS A 57 15.49 -5.82 0.27
C CYS A 57 16.30 -5.59 -1.02
N SER A 58 15.61 -5.41 -2.13
CA SER A 58 16.20 -5.19 -3.45
C SER A 58 15.56 -4.01 -4.16
N GLY A 59 16.31 -3.37 -5.07
CA GLY A 59 15.83 -2.22 -5.84
C GLY A 59 15.81 -0.88 -5.08
N VAL A 60 16.46 -0.80 -3.92
CA VAL A 60 16.68 0.43 -3.15
C VAL A 60 18.05 1.00 -3.49
N PHE A 61 18.14 2.32 -3.71
CA PHE A 61 19.40 2.97 -4.10
C PHE A 61 20.47 2.92 -3.00
N ASP A 62 20.13 3.35 -1.78
CA ASP A 62 21.02 3.31 -0.63
C ASP A 62 20.22 3.05 0.65
N LYS A 63 20.14 1.77 1.03
CA LYS A 63 19.39 1.33 2.21
C LYS A 63 19.96 1.89 3.51
N SER A 64 21.28 2.10 3.59
CA SER A 64 21.95 2.57 4.81
C SER A 64 21.56 3.99 5.19
N ARG A 65 21.09 4.76 4.20
CA ARG A 65 20.59 6.13 4.36
C ARG A 65 19.11 6.27 4.03
N ASN A 66 18.35 5.18 4.03
CA ASN A 66 16.92 5.19 3.70
C ASN A 66 16.58 5.88 2.35
N ILE A 67 17.48 5.86 1.35
CA ILE A 67 17.26 6.46 0.03
C ILE A 67 16.69 5.40 -0.91
N ALA A 68 15.38 5.47 -1.16
CA ALA A 68 14.67 4.54 -2.03
C ALA A 68 15.14 4.63 -3.49
N ALA A 69 15.31 5.84 -4.02
CA ALA A 69 15.69 6.10 -5.41
C ALA A 69 16.51 7.40 -5.53
N HIS A 70 17.36 7.47 -6.54
CA HIS A 70 18.15 8.65 -6.88
C HIS A 70 18.15 8.85 -8.40
N PHE A 71 17.99 10.10 -8.85
CA PHE A 71 17.92 10.45 -10.26
C PHE A 71 18.64 11.79 -10.48
N VAL A 72 19.54 11.83 -11.45
CA VAL A 72 20.26 13.02 -11.90
C VAL A 72 20.01 13.13 -13.40
N MET A 73 19.67 14.34 -13.86
CA MET A 73 19.40 14.61 -15.26
C MET A 73 19.91 16.00 -15.62
N ASP A 74 20.89 16.02 -16.52
CA ASP A 74 21.44 17.23 -17.12
C ASP A 74 21.17 17.21 -18.62
N ILE A 75 20.79 18.36 -19.17
CA ILE A 75 20.53 18.52 -20.60
C ILE A 75 21.32 19.73 -21.07
N GLY A 76 22.41 19.48 -21.80
CA GLY A 76 23.35 20.52 -22.21
C GLY A 76 24.34 20.91 -21.10
N ASP A 77 24.92 22.11 -21.23
CA ASP A 77 25.86 22.68 -20.26
C ASP A 77 25.10 23.67 -19.37
N VAL A 78 24.58 23.16 -18.25
CA VAL A 78 23.72 23.92 -17.33
C VAL A 78 24.50 25.05 -16.68
N GLU A 79 25.72 24.77 -16.22
CA GLU A 79 26.60 25.74 -15.57
C GLU A 79 26.91 26.92 -16.50
N LYS A 80 27.39 26.65 -17.72
CA LYS A 80 27.67 27.71 -18.69
C LYS A 80 26.42 28.52 -19.07
N THR A 81 25.27 27.85 -19.17
CA THR A 81 24.01 28.53 -19.47
C THR A 81 23.65 29.50 -18.34
N LEU A 82 23.73 29.06 -17.08
CA LEU A 82 23.45 29.89 -15.91
C LEU A 82 24.42 31.08 -15.79
N GLU A 83 25.71 30.89 -16.10
CA GLU A 83 26.71 31.98 -16.10
C GLU A 83 26.41 33.06 -17.14
N SER A 84 25.77 32.70 -18.25
CA SER A 84 25.43 33.63 -19.34
C SER A 84 24.13 34.41 -19.12
N CYS A 85 23.34 34.07 -18.10
CA CYS A 85 22.04 34.71 -17.84
C CYS A 85 22.22 36.05 -17.11
N ASP A 86 21.46 37.07 -17.52
CA ASP A 86 21.42 38.36 -16.82
C ASP A 86 20.87 38.26 -15.39
N PHE A 87 19.97 37.29 -15.14
CA PHE A 87 19.37 37.03 -13.84
C PHE A 87 19.17 35.53 -13.59
N VAL A 88 19.46 35.09 -12.36
CA VAL A 88 19.23 33.70 -11.91
C VAL A 88 18.41 33.73 -10.62
N VAL A 89 17.32 32.97 -10.59
CA VAL A 89 16.45 32.83 -9.40
C VAL A 89 16.54 31.40 -8.88
N ARG A 90 16.84 31.26 -7.58
CA ARG A 90 16.89 29.98 -6.89
C ARG A 90 15.95 29.99 -5.69
N ASN A 91 14.95 29.12 -5.73
CA ASN A 91 13.97 28.96 -4.65
C ASN A 91 13.86 27.50 -4.23
N THR A 92 13.41 27.28 -3.01
CA THR A 92 13.05 25.94 -2.49
C THR A 92 11.54 25.92 -2.26
N TYR A 93 10.87 24.89 -2.76
CA TYR A 93 9.43 24.72 -2.63
C TYR A 93 9.12 23.41 -1.90
N HIS A 94 8.02 23.43 -1.15
CA HIS A 94 7.51 22.27 -0.44
C HIS A 94 6.04 22.10 -0.78
N VAL A 95 5.62 20.86 -0.99
CA VAL A 95 4.22 20.49 -1.19
C VAL A 95 3.83 19.50 -0.12
N ASP A 96 2.64 19.69 0.44
CA ASP A 96 2.11 18.77 1.44
C ASP A 96 1.60 17.49 0.79
N THR A 97 1.51 16.44 1.61
CA THR A 97 0.90 15.17 1.20
C THR A 97 -0.58 15.37 0.94
N GLN A 98 -1.04 14.91 -0.22
CA GLN A 98 -2.44 14.97 -0.62
C GLN A 98 -3.07 13.59 -0.66
N LEU A 99 -4.35 13.51 -0.30
CA LEU A 99 -5.14 12.29 -0.41
C LEU A 99 -5.98 12.34 -1.68
N HIS A 100 -6.08 11.19 -2.33
CA HIS A 100 -6.88 11.01 -3.56
C HIS A 100 -8.38 11.26 -3.36
N ALA A 101 -8.88 11.05 -2.14
CA ALA A 101 -10.27 11.30 -1.75
C ALA A 101 -11.33 10.69 -2.69
N ALA A 102 -11.07 9.49 -3.23
CA ALA A 102 -12.08 8.75 -4.00
C ALA A 102 -13.27 8.40 -3.09
N LEU A 103 -14.50 8.66 -3.55
CA LEU A 103 -15.72 8.41 -2.77
C LEU A 103 -15.94 6.91 -2.50
N GLU A 104 -15.57 6.06 -3.46
CA GLU A 104 -15.62 4.61 -3.26
C GLU A 104 -14.33 4.13 -2.57
N PRO A 105 -14.42 3.49 -1.39
CA PRO A 105 -13.28 2.88 -0.73
C PRO A 105 -12.71 1.71 -1.53
N HIS A 106 -11.44 1.35 -1.27
CA HIS A 106 -10.87 0.14 -1.84
C HIS A 106 -11.65 -1.09 -1.39
N ASN A 107 -11.97 -1.94 -2.34
CA ASN A 107 -12.68 -3.18 -2.10
C ASN A 107 -12.24 -4.27 -3.08
N ALA A 108 -12.37 -5.53 -2.65
CA ALA A 108 -12.17 -6.69 -3.49
C ALA A 108 -13.10 -7.83 -3.09
N LEU A 109 -13.52 -8.61 -4.09
CA LEU A 109 -14.24 -9.87 -3.94
C LEU A 109 -13.46 -10.95 -4.69
N THR A 110 -13.20 -12.08 -4.04
CA THR A 110 -12.47 -13.20 -4.61
C THR A 110 -13.27 -14.49 -4.50
N TYR A 111 -13.15 -15.36 -5.52
CA TYR A 111 -13.77 -16.68 -5.58
C TYR A 111 -13.07 -17.56 -6.62
N PHE A 112 -13.24 -18.88 -6.55
CA PHE A 112 -12.83 -19.76 -7.64
C PHE A 112 -13.92 -19.84 -8.71
N ASP A 113 -13.55 -19.66 -9.98
CA ASP A 113 -14.49 -19.85 -11.09
C ASP A 113 -14.72 -21.35 -11.41
N SER A 114 -15.62 -21.64 -12.36
CA SER A 114 -15.99 -23.00 -12.74
C SER A 114 -14.85 -23.86 -13.29
N VAL A 115 -13.71 -23.24 -13.66
CA VAL A 115 -12.50 -23.94 -14.14
C VAL A 115 -11.35 -23.87 -13.13
N GLY A 116 -11.63 -23.44 -11.89
CA GLY A 116 -10.68 -23.45 -10.78
C GLY A 116 -9.71 -22.26 -10.74
N ARG A 117 -9.93 -21.20 -11.54
CA ARG A 117 -9.09 -19.99 -11.47
C ARG A 117 -9.53 -19.10 -10.33
N LEU A 118 -8.56 -18.48 -9.66
CA LEU A 118 -8.83 -17.41 -8.69
C LEU A 118 -9.33 -16.18 -9.45
N THR A 119 -10.62 -15.89 -9.33
CA THR A 119 -11.22 -14.65 -9.84
C THR A 119 -11.21 -13.58 -8.76
N VAL A 120 -10.75 -12.39 -9.13
CA VAL A 120 -10.62 -11.21 -8.26
C VAL A 120 -11.38 -10.05 -8.91
N VAL A 121 -12.52 -9.68 -8.35
CA VAL A 121 -13.24 -8.47 -8.70
C VAL A 121 -12.74 -7.36 -7.79
N SER A 122 -12.05 -6.35 -8.31
CA SER A 122 -11.41 -5.31 -7.50
C SER A 122 -11.74 -3.91 -8.01
N SER A 123 -11.88 -2.97 -7.07
CA SER A 123 -11.91 -1.53 -7.34
C SER A 123 -10.51 -0.99 -7.73
N THR A 124 -9.85 -1.58 -8.73
CA THR A 124 -8.47 -1.23 -9.13
C THR A 124 -8.43 -0.40 -10.42
N GLN A 125 -7.45 0.50 -10.57
CA GLN A 125 -7.15 1.17 -11.85
C GLN A 125 -6.28 0.31 -12.78
N VAL A 126 -5.65 -0.75 -12.25
CA VAL A 126 -4.57 -1.48 -12.94
C VAL A 126 -4.78 -3.00 -12.91
N PRO A 127 -5.86 -3.54 -13.52
CA PRO A 127 -6.19 -4.96 -13.44
C PRO A 127 -5.06 -5.90 -13.90
N PHE A 128 -4.26 -5.50 -14.89
CA PHE A 128 -3.11 -6.28 -15.35
C PHE A 128 -1.95 -6.29 -14.35
N HIS A 129 -1.65 -5.15 -13.71
CA HIS A 129 -0.64 -5.11 -12.64
C HIS A 129 -1.11 -5.87 -11.41
N CYS A 130 -2.39 -5.75 -11.05
CA CYS A 130 -3.02 -6.56 -10.01
C CYS A 130 -2.80 -8.05 -10.26
N ARG A 131 -3.13 -8.54 -11.46
CA ARG A 131 -2.93 -9.94 -11.84
C ARG A 131 -1.46 -10.37 -11.73
N ARG A 132 -0.52 -9.56 -12.23
CA ARG A 132 0.92 -9.84 -12.18
C ARG A 132 1.46 -9.87 -10.75
N ILE A 133 1.04 -8.92 -9.90
CA ILE A 133 1.49 -8.80 -8.51
C ILE A 133 0.92 -9.95 -7.69
N LEU A 134 -0.37 -10.27 -7.84
CA LEU A 134 -0.99 -11.42 -7.18
C LEU A 134 -0.32 -12.73 -7.56
N SER A 135 0.04 -12.92 -8.84
CA SER A 135 0.78 -14.10 -9.28
C SER A 135 2.10 -14.28 -8.51
N ARG A 136 2.83 -13.20 -8.27
CA ARG A 136 4.09 -13.21 -7.48
C ARG A 136 3.84 -13.48 -6.00
N ILE A 137 2.88 -12.77 -5.39
CA ILE A 137 2.54 -12.92 -3.97
C ILE A 137 2.07 -14.35 -3.67
N LEU A 138 1.15 -14.86 -4.49
CA LEU A 138 0.50 -16.16 -4.28
C LEU A 138 1.31 -17.32 -4.86
N LYS A 139 2.45 -17.04 -5.54
CA LYS A 139 3.26 -18.02 -6.25
C LYS A 139 2.43 -18.91 -7.19
N LYS A 140 1.51 -18.30 -7.93
CA LYS A 140 0.60 -18.97 -8.88
C LYS A 140 0.85 -18.51 -10.32
N PRO A 141 0.69 -19.40 -11.33
CA PRO A 141 0.69 -19.01 -12.73
C PRO A 141 -0.28 -17.85 -13.00
N ILE A 142 0.13 -16.90 -13.85
CA ILE A 142 -0.73 -15.77 -14.26
C ILE A 142 -2.04 -16.27 -14.89
N ALA A 143 -2.00 -17.41 -15.58
CA ALA A 143 -3.17 -18.04 -16.21
C ALA A 143 -4.24 -18.48 -15.20
N ASP A 144 -3.84 -18.76 -13.95
CA ASP A 144 -4.72 -19.23 -12.89
C ASP A 144 -5.41 -18.07 -12.14
N ILE A 145 -5.13 -16.82 -12.53
CA ILE A 145 -5.65 -15.62 -11.89
C ILE A 145 -6.39 -14.77 -12.91
N ARG A 146 -7.67 -14.49 -12.64
CA ARG A 146 -8.50 -13.58 -13.43
C ARG A 146 -8.82 -12.34 -12.61
N VAL A 147 -8.45 -11.16 -13.09
CA VAL A 147 -8.83 -9.89 -12.45
C VAL A 147 -9.92 -9.19 -13.27
N ILE A 148 -11.01 -8.83 -12.61
CA ILE A 148 -12.15 -8.12 -13.19
C ILE A 148 -12.24 -6.75 -12.55
N LYS A 149 -12.26 -5.71 -13.39
CA LYS A 149 -12.48 -4.33 -12.95
C LYS A 149 -13.90 -3.88 -13.34
N PRO A 150 -14.85 -3.77 -12.40
CA PRO A 150 -16.17 -3.24 -12.67
C PRO A 150 -16.13 -1.72 -12.90
N ARG A 151 -17.30 -1.07 -12.97
CA ARG A 151 -17.36 0.40 -12.77
C ARG A 151 -16.88 0.70 -11.34
N ILE A 152 -16.02 1.71 -11.18
CA ILE A 152 -15.41 2.09 -9.89
C ILE A 152 -15.64 3.57 -9.62
N GLY A 153 -15.80 3.96 -8.35
CA GLY A 153 -16.13 5.31 -7.90
C GLY A 153 -14.89 6.18 -7.67
N GLY A 154 -14.11 6.38 -8.73
CA GLY A 154 -12.89 7.19 -8.70
C GLY A 154 -11.67 6.46 -8.15
N GLY A 155 -10.49 7.07 -8.33
CA GLY A 155 -9.20 6.51 -7.88
C GLY A 155 -8.06 7.52 -7.89
N PHE A 156 -7.96 8.35 -8.93
CA PHE A 156 -7.00 9.48 -9.03
C PHE A 156 -5.52 9.10 -8.84
N GLY A 157 -5.15 7.82 -8.99
CA GLY A 157 -3.82 7.29 -8.67
C GLY A 157 -3.85 6.35 -7.47
N GLY A 158 -4.73 6.59 -6.51
CA GLY A 158 -4.86 5.83 -5.25
C GLY A 158 -5.29 4.37 -5.42
N LYS A 159 -5.79 3.98 -6.60
CA LYS A 159 -6.18 2.59 -6.92
C LYS A 159 -5.20 1.92 -7.89
N GLN A 160 -3.98 2.46 -8.04
CA GLN A 160 -2.88 1.82 -8.79
C GLN A 160 -2.06 0.83 -7.96
N SER A 161 -2.19 0.86 -6.63
CA SER A 161 -1.55 -0.12 -5.73
C SER A 161 -2.48 -1.28 -5.43
N ILE A 162 -1.88 -2.43 -5.10
CA ILE A 162 -2.58 -3.68 -4.78
C ILE A 162 -2.57 -3.82 -3.26
N ILE A 163 -3.72 -3.60 -2.63
CA ILE A 163 -3.84 -3.39 -1.18
C ILE A 163 -4.66 -4.49 -0.56
N VAL A 164 -5.92 -4.60 -0.98
CA VAL A 164 -6.91 -5.46 -0.33
C VAL A 164 -7.04 -6.80 -1.04
N GLU A 165 -6.68 -6.84 -2.31
CA GLU A 165 -6.76 -8.01 -3.17
C GLU A 165 -5.96 -9.21 -2.64
N PRO A 166 -4.71 -9.07 -2.14
CA PRO A 166 -3.94 -10.20 -1.65
C PRO A 166 -4.61 -10.86 -0.44
N TYR A 167 -5.20 -10.08 0.46
CA TYR A 167 -5.82 -10.61 1.68
C TYR A 167 -7.10 -11.38 1.38
N ALA A 168 -7.97 -10.84 0.51
CA ALA A 168 -9.17 -11.58 0.07
C ALA A 168 -8.78 -12.87 -0.66
N ALA A 169 -7.80 -12.80 -1.56
CA ALA A 169 -7.28 -13.96 -2.27
C ALA A 169 -6.76 -15.05 -1.33
N LEU A 170 -5.98 -14.67 -0.30
CA LEU A 170 -5.47 -15.61 0.71
C LEU A 170 -6.61 -16.28 1.48
N VAL A 171 -7.66 -15.55 1.84
CA VAL A 171 -8.84 -16.14 2.49
C VAL A 171 -9.53 -17.14 1.56
N THR A 172 -9.79 -16.78 0.30
CA THR A 172 -10.41 -17.70 -0.67
C THR A 172 -9.57 -18.94 -0.90
N ILE A 173 -8.25 -18.81 -1.03
CA ILE A 173 -7.35 -19.96 -1.19
C ILE A 173 -7.39 -20.87 0.04
N LYS A 174 -7.40 -20.29 1.25
CA LYS A 174 -7.34 -21.04 2.51
C LYS A 174 -8.66 -21.74 2.85
N THR A 175 -9.80 -21.14 2.48
CA THR A 175 -11.13 -21.65 2.86
C THR A 175 -11.84 -22.38 1.73
N GLY A 176 -11.44 -22.17 0.47
CA GLY A 176 -12.20 -22.57 -0.70
C GLY A 176 -13.50 -21.76 -0.92
N MET A 177 -13.79 -20.79 -0.06
CA MET A 177 -15.02 -19.99 -0.09
C MET A 177 -14.79 -18.60 -0.70
N PRO A 178 -15.83 -17.97 -1.26
CA PRO A 178 -15.77 -16.57 -1.65
C PRO A 178 -15.41 -15.66 -0.47
N ALA A 179 -14.58 -14.64 -0.72
CA ALA A 179 -14.16 -13.68 0.29
C ALA A 179 -14.28 -12.24 -0.22
N ARG A 180 -14.84 -11.35 0.58
CA ARG A 180 -15.02 -9.93 0.25
C ARG A 180 -14.37 -9.05 1.30
N ILE A 181 -13.58 -8.08 0.89
CA ILE A 181 -12.99 -7.04 1.74
C ILE A 181 -13.44 -5.67 1.26
N VAL A 182 -13.79 -4.80 2.20
CA VAL A 182 -14.09 -3.40 1.96
C VAL A 182 -13.36 -2.60 3.04
N MET A 183 -12.53 -1.63 2.63
CA MET A 183 -11.93 -0.70 3.58
C MET A 183 -12.98 0.30 4.07
N GLU A 184 -12.91 0.67 5.34
CA GLU A 184 -13.64 1.83 5.82
C GLU A 184 -12.97 3.11 5.31
N ASN A 185 -13.76 4.16 5.06
CA ASN A 185 -13.23 5.46 4.63
C ASN A 185 -12.25 6.07 5.65
N THR A 186 -12.39 5.75 6.93
CA THR A 186 -11.44 6.14 7.99
C THR A 186 -10.08 5.45 7.85
N VAL A 187 -10.00 4.31 7.17
CA VAL A 187 -8.80 3.49 6.99
C VAL A 187 -8.18 3.65 5.59
N SER A 188 -8.98 4.05 4.59
CA SER A 188 -8.45 4.43 3.27
C SER A 188 -7.67 5.75 3.30
N LEU A 189 -7.96 6.64 4.26
CA LEU A 189 -7.29 7.94 4.40
C LEU A 189 -5.85 7.84 4.94
N PRO A 190 -5.51 7.02 5.96
CA PRO A 190 -4.15 6.95 6.49
C PRO A 190 -3.25 5.92 5.78
N SER A 191 -3.83 4.93 5.08
CA SER A 191 -3.07 3.78 4.54
C SER A 191 -2.29 4.08 3.25
N TRP A 192 -2.33 5.31 2.72
CA TRP A 192 -1.91 5.59 1.34
C TRP A 192 -0.92 6.74 1.15
N SER A 193 0.03 6.91 2.07
CA SER A 193 1.33 7.48 1.72
C SER A 193 2.34 7.18 2.83
N PRO A 194 3.56 6.67 2.54
CA PRO A 194 4.65 6.60 3.52
C PRO A 194 5.20 8.00 3.91
N VAL A 195 4.49 9.08 3.57
CA VAL A 195 4.87 10.46 3.91
C VAL A 195 3.70 11.12 4.65
N GLN A 196 3.52 10.84 5.94
CA GLN A 196 2.70 11.70 6.81
C GLN A 196 3.38 11.93 8.16
N ARG A 197 3.94 13.14 8.31
CA ARG A 197 4.21 13.78 9.60
C ARG A 197 2.97 14.54 10.06
N HIS A 198 2.67 14.39 11.34
CA HIS A 198 1.70 15.14 12.15
C HIS A 198 0.20 14.89 11.89
N CYS A 199 -0.35 13.89 12.58
CA CYS A 199 -1.74 13.94 13.06
C CYS A 199 -1.79 13.43 14.51
N ARG A 200 -2.27 14.29 15.42
CA ARG A 200 -2.57 13.98 16.82
C ARG A 200 -4.01 13.45 16.91
N PHE A 201 -4.17 12.30 17.58
CA PHE A 201 -5.41 11.63 18.06
C PHE A 201 -6.34 11.05 16.96
N THR A 202 -7.03 9.91 17.07
CA THR A 202 -7.43 9.00 18.17
C THR A 202 -7.48 7.55 17.62
N THR A 203 -7.33 6.57 18.50
CA THR A 203 -7.36 5.12 18.20
C THR A 203 -8.69 4.63 17.61
N ARG A 204 -8.70 4.14 16.37
CA ARG A 204 -9.62 3.07 15.89
C ARG A 204 -9.15 2.51 14.55
N TRP A 205 -8.90 1.20 14.51
CA TRP A 205 -8.29 0.44 13.41
C TRP A 205 -9.23 -0.63 12.88
N THR A 206 -9.39 -0.80 11.55
CA THR A 206 -9.89 -2.06 10.96
C THR A 206 -9.88 -2.14 9.41
N PRO A 207 -9.24 -3.16 8.80
CA PRO A 207 -9.66 -3.73 7.51
C PRO A 207 -10.50 -5.01 7.71
N PHE A 208 -11.61 -5.17 6.96
CA PHE A 208 -12.59 -6.27 7.11
C PHE A 208 -12.55 -7.30 5.99
N ILE A 209 -12.71 -8.59 6.29
CA ILE A 209 -13.05 -9.61 5.27
C ILE A 209 -14.33 -10.36 5.68
N SER A 210 -15.39 -10.21 4.90
CA SER A 210 -16.63 -10.98 4.95
C SER A 210 -16.56 -12.13 3.94
N ALA A 211 -16.62 -13.37 4.41
CA ALA A 211 -16.90 -14.50 3.52
C ALA A 211 -18.40 -14.50 3.21
N ALA A 212 -18.77 -14.32 1.95
CA ALA A 212 -20.16 -14.41 1.51
C ALA A 212 -20.50 -15.88 1.26
N THR A 213 -21.64 -16.33 1.80
CA THR A 213 -22.28 -17.62 1.51
C THR A 213 -22.74 -17.70 0.07
#